data_AF-A0A674JR09-F1
#
_entry.id   AF-A0A674JR09-F1
#
_cell.length_a   1.000
_cell.length_b   1.000
_cell.length_c   1.000
_cell.angle_alpha   90.00
_cell.angle_beta   90.00
_cell.angle_gamma   90.00
#
_symmetry.space_group_name_H-M   'P 1'
#
loop_
_entity.id
_entity.type
_entity.pdbx_description
1 polymer ?
#
loop_
_entity_poly.entity_id
_entity_poly.type
_entity_poly.pdbx_seq_one_letter_code
_entity_poly.pdbx_strand_id
1 'polypeptide(L)'
;TERIWTSKLIIKPKPSVCEKVCYRRLGCFSDNPPWAAIPGRFLAGLPDSPESMNISFTLYTKETRNNSQVISAIHSSTIKDSYFCSHRKTRFIVHGYMSTGKRGWVVEMCLLLVEVEDVNCIAVDWADGAKGIYISAVNNIRVVGAEIAYFINTLRKMFQYYPSHIHIIGHSLGAHAAGDAGRRIRGIKRITGLDPAGPFFEGTPPKVRLDPTDARFVDVIHSNAAQFPTVGFGMVNTTGHLDFYPNGGSLMPGCDDTLNFVSTDANSPICHHSRSHQFYFQSILYPNGFLGYPCRTYEFFQSGLCFPCPREGCPMMGHYADQYPAKLEKINQKYFLNTGAHPPFTSNHRISIKLSGTKKVRGELNIVFHGTDGFTKQYKIICGHLHQGSIYTKYVNVEINPRYITKVEFLWNKNILTLLWARLGAEMVHIISEEDGHGLCVAHIPLSATYQCLFASPLNSPHSRVSVHPPSLGPASPSMPVSL
;
A
#
# COMPACT_ATOMS: atom_id res chain seq x y z
N THR A 1 -20.42 59.96 14.17
CA THR A 1 -19.62 58.92 13.49
C THR A 1 -18.81 58.22 14.57
N GLU A 2 -18.93 56.95 14.92
CA GLU A 2 -19.59 55.75 14.38
C GLU A 2 -19.95 54.84 15.58
N ARG A 3 -21.08 54.12 15.49
CA ARG A 3 -21.43 53.06 16.45
C ARG A 3 -20.79 51.74 15.98
N ILE A 4 -19.91 51.18 16.79
CA ILE A 4 -19.36 49.83 16.59
C ILE A 4 -20.42 48.82 17.06
N TRP A 5 -21.01 48.09 16.13
CA TRP A 5 -21.85 46.92 16.41
C TRP A 5 -20.98 45.67 16.42
N THR A 6 -20.66 45.15 17.61
CA THR A 6 -20.15 43.78 17.74
C THR A 6 -21.33 42.80 17.68
N SER A 7 -21.61 42.23 16.50
CA SER A 7 -22.51 41.10 16.36
C SER A 7 -21.81 39.82 16.80
N LYS A 8 -21.94 39.46 18.08
CA LYS A 8 -21.73 38.07 18.52
C LYS A 8 -22.80 37.21 17.84
N LEU A 9 -22.38 36.40 16.86
CA LEU A 9 -23.20 35.37 16.25
C LEU A 9 -23.50 34.29 17.30
N ILE A 10 -24.56 34.49 18.09
CA ILE A 10 -25.09 33.43 18.96
C ILE A 10 -25.84 32.47 18.04
N ILE A 11 -25.18 31.37 17.67
CA ILE A 11 -25.83 30.23 17.04
C ILE A 11 -26.77 29.63 18.10
N LYS A 12 -28.05 29.99 18.04
CA LYS A 12 -29.07 29.31 18.84
C LYS A 12 -29.14 27.85 18.37
N PRO A 13 -29.03 26.84 19.25
CA PRO A 13 -29.26 25.47 18.85
C PRO A 13 -30.71 25.36 18.35
N LYS A 14 -30.88 24.95 17.10
CA LYS A 14 -32.20 24.52 16.60
C LYS A 14 -32.71 23.42 17.54
N PRO A 15 -33.99 23.41 17.94
CA PRO A 15 -34.55 22.30 18.69
C PRO A 15 -34.35 21.01 17.87
N SER A 16 -33.64 20.05 18.43
CA SER A 16 -33.23 18.81 17.79
C SER A 16 -34.42 17.87 17.63
N VAL A 17 -35.22 18.07 16.59
CA VAL A 17 -36.06 17.00 16.09
C VAL A 17 -35.15 16.11 15.25
N CYS A 18 -34.78 14.96 15.79
CA CYS A 18 -33.97 13.97 15.10
C CYS A 18 -34.69 13.52 13.82
N GLU A 19 -34.06 13.66 12.67
CA GLU A 19 -34.68 13.35 11.38
C GLU A 19 -34.31 11.92 10.92
N LYS A 20 -35.17 11.36 10.07
CA LYS A 20 -35.00 10.02 9.51
C LYS A 20 -35.53 10.01 8.09
N VAL A 21 -34.75 9.44 7.17
CA VAL A 21 -35.17 9.18 5.79
C VAL A 21 -35.27 7.67 5.57
N CYS A 22 -36.28 7.23 4.83
CA CYS A 22 -36.51 5.82 4.53
C CYS A 22 -36.57 5.60 3.02
N TYR A 23 -35.85 4.60 2.53
CA TYR A 23 -35.90 4.15 1.15
C TYR A 23 -36.45 2.73 1.11
N ARG A 24 -37.48 2.50 0.29
CA ARG A 24 -38.34 1.31 0.30
C ARG A 24 -37.58 -0.03 0.41
N ARG A 25 -36.46 -0.19 -0.31
CA ARG A 25 -35.67 -1.42 -0.34
C ARG A 25 -34.49 -1.46 0.64
N LEU A 26 -34.07 -0.31 1.19
CA LEU A 26 -32.85 -0.19 2.00
C LEU A 26 -33.12 0.05 3.48
N GLY A 27 -34.39 0.23 3.86
CA GLY A 27 -34.78 0.62 5.20
C GLY A 27 -34.53 2.10 5.43
N CYS A 28 -34.13 2.46 6.64
CA CYS A 28 -34.07 3.86 7.02
C CYS A 28 -32.76 4.29 7.66
N PHE A 29 -32.47 5.57 7.53
CA PHE A 29 -31.25 6.23 7.95
C PHE A 29 -31.63 7.40 8.84
N SER A 30 -31.00 7.50 10.00
CA SER A 30 -31.19 8.60 10.94
C SER A 30 -29.89 9.36 11.13
N ASP A 31 -30.01 10.64 11.43
CA ASP A 31 -28.93 11.54 11.83
C ASP A 31 -28.63 11.47 13.35
N ASN A 32 -29.34 10.63 14.10
CA ASN A 32 -29.04 10.38 15.51
C ASN A 32 -27.60 9.92 15.73
N PRO A 33 -26.97 10.25 16.88
CA PRO A 33 -25.70 9.65 17.27
C PRO A 33 -25.72 8.12 17.13
N PRO A 34 -24.62 7.49 16.63
CA PRO A 34 -23.33 8.11 16.31
C PRO A 34 -23.20 8.64 14.87
N TRP A 35 -24.31 8.75 14.11
CA TRP A 35 -24.25 9.09 12.68
C TRP A 35 -23.96 10.57 12.43
N ALA A 36 -24.46 11.45 13.29
CA ALA A 36 -24.13 12.86 13.37
C ALA A 36 -24.05 13.33 14.83
N ALA A 37 -23.84 14.64 15.04
CA ALA A 37 -23.86 15.31 16.35
C ALA A 37 -22.90 14.72 17.40
N ILE A 38 -21.80 14.09 16.97
CA ILE A 38 -20.70 13.62 17.83
C ILE A 38 -19.38 14.28 17.42
N PRO A 39 -18.35 14.30 18.29
CA PRO A 39 -17.00 14.72 17.89
C PRO A 39 -16.53 13.99 16.61
N GLY A 40 -15.98 14.74 15.67
CA GLY A 40 -15.59 14.22 14.34
C GLY A 40 -16.73 14.11 13.32
N ARG A 41 -18.01 14.14 13.72
CA ARG A 41 -19.18 14.07 12.82
C ARG A 41 -20.26 15.10 13.11
N PHE A 42 -19.89 16.25 13.67
CA PHE A 42 -20.86 17.26 14.08
C PHE A 42 -21.73 17.77 12.92
N LEU A 43 -21.15 17.89 11.73
CA LEU A 43 -21.83 18.36 10.51
C LEU A 43 -22.38 17.24 9.62
N ALA A 44 -22.22 15.96 10.02
CA ALA A 44 -22.81 14.85 9.27
C ALA A 44 -24.35 14.90 9.36
N GLY A 45 -25.04 14.10 8.55
CA GLY A 45 -26.49 14.17 8.46
C GLY A 45 -27.12 12.97 7.75
N LEU A 46 -28.27 13.23 7.11
CA LEU A 46 -28.98 12.22 6.34
C LEU A 46 -28.30 12.00 4.97
N PRO A 47 -28.31 10.76 4.45
CA PRO A 47 -27.85 10.49 3.09
C PRO A 47 -28.87 10.95 2.05
N ASP A 48 -28.40 11.12 0.83
CA ASP A 48 -29.21 11.33 -0.36
C ASP A 48 -29.94 10.05 -0.79
N SER A 49 -30.94 10.21 -1.67
CA SER A 49 -31.68 9.06 -2.21
C SER A 49 -30.81 8.18 -3.11
N PRO A 50 -31.04 6.85 -3.13
CA PRO A 50 -30.38 5.97 -4.10
C PRO A 50 -30.57 6.42 -5.55
N GLU A 51 -31.76 6.93 -5.88
CA GLU A 51 -32.14 7.37 -7.22
C GLU A 51 -31.33 8.60 -7.66
N SER A 52 -31.04 9.54 -6.75
CA SER A 52 -30.19 10.71 -7.05
C SER A 52 -28.70 10.36 -7.18
N MET A 53 -28.24 9.27 -6.57
CA MET A 53 -26.84 8.83 -6.65
C MET A 53 -26.52 7.93 -7.85
N ASN A 54 -27.55 7.48 -8.58
CA ASN A 54 -27.41 6.67 -9.79
C ASN A 54 -26.44 5.48 -9.62
N ILE A 55 -26.57 4.78 -8.48
CA ILE A 55 -25.65 3.69 -8.11
C ILE A 55 -25.80 2.55 -9.12
N SER A 56 -24.69 2.13 -9.72
CA SER A 56 -24.66 1.07 -10.74
C SER A 56 -23.62 0.00 -10.42
N PHE A 57 -23.91 -1.22 -10.87
CA PHE A 57 -23.06 -2.39 -10.69
C PHE A 57 -22.68 -2.94 -12.06
N THR A 58 -21.39 -2.94 -12.37
CA THR A 58 -20.88 -3.41 -13.66
C THR A 58 -20.07 -4.69 -13.45
N LEU A 59 -20.49 -5.77 -14.09
CA LEU A 59 -19.87 -7.08 -14.04
C LEU A 59 -18.78 -7.22 -15.11
N TYR A 60 -17.64 -7.71 -14.65
CA TYR A 60 -16.53 -8.20 -15.44
C TYR A 60 -16.30 -9.66 -15.09
N THR A 61 -16.14 -10.50 -16.12
CA THR A 61 -15.73 -11.90 -16.00
C THR A 61 -14.66 -12.21 -17.03
N LYS A 62 -14.09 -13.42 -16.95
CA LYS A 62 -13.12 -13.91 -17.93
C LYS A 62 -13.70 -13.97 -19.35
N GLU A 63 -15.00 -14.25 -19.47
CA GLU A 63 -15.74 -14.30 -20.73
C GLU A 63 -15.98 -12.91 -21.32
N THR A 64 -16.36 -11.93 -20.48
CA THR A 64 -16.67 -10.58 -20.97
C THR A 64 -15.41 -9.76 -21.25
N ARG A 65 -14.35 -9.94 -20.45
CA ARG A 65 -13.19 -9.04 -20.41
C ARG A 65 -13.66 -7.58 -20.37
N ASN A 66 -13.29 -6.76 -21.36
CA ASN A 66 -13.67 -5.37 -21.45
C ASN A 66 -15.13 -5.13 -21.92
N ASN A 67 -15.82 -6.15 -22.43
CA ASN A 67 -17.23 -6.07 -22.83
C ASN A 67 -18.17 -6.28 -21.63
N SER A 68 -18.01 -5.44 -20.61
CA SER A 68 -18.68 -5.54 -19.32
C SER A 68 -20.21 -5.52 -19.41
N GLN A 69 -20.89 -6.03 -18.39
CA GLN A 69 -22.35 -6.08 -18.32
C GLN A 69 -22.89 -5.31 -17.12
N VAL A 70 -23.75 -4.32 -17.34
CA VAL A 70 -24.45 -3.64 -16.23
C VAL A 70 -25.52 -4.58 -15.70
N ILE A 71 -25.46 -4.88 -14.40
CA ILE A 71 -26.38 -5.79 -13.72
C ILE A 71 -27.06 -5.09 -12.55
N SER A 72 -28.27 -5.53 -12.21
CA SER A 72 -29.13 -4.85 -11.24
C SER A 72 -29.79 -5.83 -10.29
N ALA A 73 -29.70 -5.55 -8.99
CA ALA A 73 -30.45 -6.27 -7.97
C ALA A 73 -31.93 -5.87 -7.93
N ILE A 74 -32.30 -4.72 -8.51
CA ILE A 74 -33.68 -4.28 -8.67
C ILE A 74 -34.32 -5.02 -9.86
N HIS A 75 -33.59 -5.09 -10.97
CA HIS A 75 -33.99 -5.82 -12.18
C HIS A 75 -33.21 -7.13 -12.27
N SER A 76 -33.49 -8.06 -11.36
CA SER A 76 -32.67 -9.25 -11.11
C SER A 76 -32.49 -10.19 -12.30
N SER A 77 -33.36 -10.12 -13.33
CA SER A 77 -33.17 -10.84 -14.60
C SER A 77 -31.84 -10.48 -15.26
N THR A 78 -31.39 -9.22 -15.17
CA THR A 78 -30.10 -8.79 -15.72
C THR A 78 -28.91 -9.57 -15.16
N ILE A 79 -28.98 -10.04 -13.90
CA ILE A 79 -27.94 -10.89 -13.31
C ILE A 79 -28.02 -12.30 -13.91
N LYS A 80 -29.24 -12.85 -14.04
CA LYS A 80 -29.47 -14.19 -14.61
C LYS A 80 -29.05 -14.27 -16.08
N ASP A 81 -29.25 -13.19 -16.84
CA ASP A 81 -28.95 -13.11 -18.27
C ASP A 81 -27.49 -12.69 -18.54
N SER A 82 -26.70 -12.46 -17.48
CA SER A 82 -25.28 -12.11 -17.55
C SER A 82 -24.35 -13.34 -17.47
N TYR A 83 -23.05 -13.11 -17.59
CA TYR A 83 -22.01 -14.11 -17.33
C TYR A 83 -21.72 -14.36 -15.84
N PHE A 84 -22.55 -13.84 -14.92
CA PHE A 84 -22.40 -14.10 -13.50
C PHE A 84 -22.45 -15.61 -13.22
N CYS A 85 -21.41 -16.15 -12.58
CA CYS A 85 -21.34 -17.56 -12.22
C CYS A 85 -21.33 -17.74 -10.70
N SER A 86 -22.34 -18.42 -10.16
CA SER A 86 -22.51 -18.66 -8.72
C SER A 86 -21.47 -19.61 -8.12
N HIS A 87 -20.71 -20.33 -8.94
CA HIS A 87 -19.62 -21.20 -8.50
C HIS A 87 -18.28 -20.45 -8.32
N ARG A 88 -18.20 -19.20 -8.80
CA ARG A 88 -17.01 -18.35 -8.66
C ARG A 88 -17.07 -17.49 -7.41
N LYS A 89 -15.90 -17.08 -6.92
CA LYS A 89 -15.82 -15.99 -5.93
C LYS A 89 -16.24 -14.68 -6.58
N THR A 90 -16.79 -13.77 -5.78
CA THR A 90 -17.20 -12.44 -6.24
C THR A 90 -16.39 -11.38 -5.51
N ARG A 91 -15.74 -10.50 -6.28
CA ARG A 91 -14.95 -9.38 -5.80
C ARG A 91 -15.68 -8.08 -6.15
N PHE A 92 -16.17 -7.36 -5.15
CA PHE A 92 -16.70 -6.00 -5.36
C PHE A 92 -15.56 -5.00 -5.24
N ILE A 93 -15.50 -4.01 -6.14
CA ILE A 93 -14.56 -2.90 -6.05
C ILE A 93 -15.34 -1.60 -5.91
N VAL A 94 -15.11 -0.88 -4.80
CA VAL A 94 -15.87 0.30 -4.41
C VAL A 94 -14.95 1.52 -4.33
N HIS A 95 -15.20 2.52 -5.17
CA HIS A 95 -14.37 3.73 -5.22
C HIS A 95 -14.68 4.73 -4.09
N GLY A 96 -13.87 5.77 -4.01
CA GLY A 96 -13.97 6.85 -3.03
C GLY A 96 -14.58 8.16 -3.53
N TYR A 97 -14.35 9.22 -2.75
CA TYR A 97 -14.73 10.60 -3.05
C TYR A 97 -14.13 11.08 -4.37
N MET A 98 -14.89 11.82 -5.18
CA MET A 98 -14.46 12.37 -6.48
C MET A 98 -13.90 11.32 -7.46
N SER A 99 -14.26 10.05 -7.28
CA SER A 99 -13.84 8.93 -8.13
C SER A 99 -15.05 8.28 -8.82
N THR A 100 -14.81 7.26 -9.65
CA THR A 100 -15.86 6.55 -10.40
C THR A 100 -15.49 5.08 -10.57
N GLY A 101 -16.51 4.22 -10.63
CA GLY A 101 -16.39 2.80 -10.92
C GLY A 101 -16.42 2.47 -12.42
N LYS A 102 -16.63 3.47 -13.30
CA LYS A 102 -16.83 3.26 -14.75
C LYS A 102 -15.53 3.30 -15.58
N ARG A 103 -14.40 3.72 -15.01
CA ARG A 103 -13.11 3.84 -15.71
C ARG A 103 -11.93 3.87 -14.74
N GLY A 104 -10.71 3.85 -15.28
CA GLY A 104 -9.47 3.97 -14.53
C GLY A 104 -9.26 2.79 -13.58
N TRP A 105 -8.69 3.06 -12.40
CA TRP A 105 -8.16 2.03 -11.50
C TRP A 105 -9.17 0.94 -11.11
N VAL A 106 -10.46 1.26 -10.98
CA VAL A 106 -11.51 0.27 -10.63
C VAL A 106 -11.68 -0.75 -11.75
N VAL A 107 -11.80 -0.27 -12.99
CA VAL A 107 -11.97 -1.12 -14.17
C VAL A 107 -10.68 -1.89 -14.43
N GLU A 108 -9.52 -1.23 -14.37
CA GLU A 108 -8.21 -1.86 -14.53
C GLU A 108 -8.00 -2.99 -13.52
N MET A 109 -8.37 -2.78 -12.25
CA MET A 109 -8.26 -3.81 -11.21
C MET A 109 -9.23 -4.96 -11.48
N CYS A 110 -10.47 -4.71 -11.94
CA CYS A 110 -11.37 -5.79 -12.33
C CYS A 110 -10.83 -6.60 -13.51
N LEU A 111 -10.31 -5.93 -14.55
CA LEU A 111 -9.74 -6.59 -15.72
C LEU A 111 -8.54 -7.46 -15.34
N LEU A 112 -7.64 -6.96 -14.50
CA LEU A 112 -6.52 -7.74 -13.99
C LEU A 112 -6.99 -8.95 -13.17
N LEU A 113 -7.97 -8.77 -12.27
CA LEU A 113 -8.49 -9.87 -11.45
C LEU A 113 -9.10 -10.99 -12.27
N VAL A 114 -9.87 -10.68 -13.33
CA VAL A 114 -10.48 -11.70 -14.20
C VAL A 114 -9.48 -12.33 -15.18
N GLU A 115 -8.31 -11.70 -15.35
CA GLU A 115 -7.18 -12.26 -16.11
C GLU A 115 -6.43 -13.30 -15.27
N VAL A 116 -6.15 -13.01 -14.01
CA VAL A 116 -5.35 -13.88 -13.13
C VAL A 116 -6.18 -14.91 -12.34
N GLU A 117 -7.50 -14.72 -12.22
CA GLU A 117 -8.38 -15.60 -11.48
C GLU A 117 -9.74 -15.82 -12.18
N ASP A 118 -10.37 -16.97 -11.92
CA ASP A 118 -11.74 -17.24 -12.34
C ASP A 118 -12.74 -16.65 -11.33
N VAL A 119 -13.05 -15.36 -11.47
CA VAL A 119 -13.90 -14.59 -10.53
C VAL A 119 -14.97 -13.78 -11.24
N ASN A 120 -16.05 -13.47 -10.51
CA ASN A 120 -16.93 -12.35 -10.86
C ASN A 120 -16.34 -11.08 -10.26
N CYS A 121 -15.94 -10.11 -11.07
CA CYS A 121 -15.57 -8.79 -10.56
C CYS A 121 -16.70 -7.79 -10.79
N ILE A 122 -17.14 -7.10 -9.74
CA ILE A 122 -18.25 -6.15 -9.81
C ILE A 122 -17.71 -4.77 -9.42
N ALA A 123 -17.61 -3.88 -10.39
CA ALA A 123 -17.31 -2.47 -10.16
C ALA A 123 -18.57 -1.76 -9.66
N VAL A 124 -18.48 -1.12 -8.49
CA VAL A 124 -19.58 -0.35 -7.90
C VAL A 124 -19.35 1.13 -8.18
N ASP A 125 -20.19 1.72 -9.03
CA ASP A 125 -20.12 3.14 -9.36
C ASP A 125 -21.22 3.91 -8.62
N TRP A 126 -20.79 4.89 -7.83
CA TRP A 126 -21.64 5.82 -7.08
C TRP A 126 -21.14 7.27 -7.25
N ALA A 127 -20.54 7.56 -8.40
CA ALA A 127 -19.86 8.83 -8.69
C ALA A 127 -20.75 10.07 -8.47
N ASP A 128 -22.05 9.97 -8.76
CA ASP A 128 -23.00 11.07 -8.56
C ASP A 128 -23.23 11.38 -7.07
N GLY A 129 -23.17 10.37 -6.19
CA GLY A 129 -23.19 10.55 -4.74
C GLY A 129 -21.82 10.82 -4.11
N ALA A 130 -20.73 10.59 -4.84
CA ALA A 130 -19.35 10.75 -4.39
C ALA A 130 -18.73 12.12 -4.72
N LYS A 131 -19.37 12.93 -5.56
CA LYS A 131 -18.92 14.27 -5.95
C LYS A 131 -19.62 15.36 -5.12
N GLY A 132 -19.12 16.59 -5.20
CA GLY A 132 -19.77 17.76 -4.58
C GLY A 132 -19.23 18.05 -3.18
N ILE A 133 -20.11 18.20 -2.19
CA ILE A 133 -19.69 18.51 -0.81
C ILE A 133 -19.28 17.22 -0.11
N TYR A 134 -18.06 17.17 0.43
CA TYR A 134 -17.50 15.99 1.10
C TYR A 134 -18.42 15.38 2.17
N ILE A 135 -19.08 16.23 2.95
CA ILE A 135 -20.02 15.80 4.02
C ILE A 135 -21.21 15.03 3.44
N SER A 136 -21.74 15.43 2.28
CA SER A 136 -22.81 14.70 1.59
C SER A 136 -22.31 13.31 1.19
N ALA A 137 -21.13 13.22 0.58
CA ALA A 137 -20.51 11.95 0.22
C ALA A 137 -20.26 11.04 1.44
N VAL A 138 -19.84 11.61 2.57
CA VAL A 138 -19.67 10.90 3.86
C VAL A 138 -20.98 10.28 4.36
N ASN A 139 -22.13 10.95 4.16
CA ASN A 139 -23.42 10.39 4.55
C ASN A 139 -23.87 9.31 3.56
N ASN A 140 -23.65 9.55 2.27
CA ASN A 140 -24.07 8.71 1.15
C ASN A 140 -23.49 7.29 1.19
N ILE A 141 -22.30 7.08 1.76
CA ILE A 141 -21.71 5.75 1.93
C ILE A 141 -22.65 4.76 2.65
N ARG A 142 -23.54 5.23 3.53
CA ARG A 142 -24.50 4.38 4.23
C ARG A 142 -25.52 3.77 3.27
N VAL A 143 -25.93 4.53 2.25
CA VAL A 143 -26.82 4.05 1.20
C VAL A 143 -26.07 3.16 0.24
N VAL A 144 -24.83 3.50 -0.13
CA VAL A 144 -23.96 2.63 -0.96
C VAL A 144 -23.75 1.26 -0.30
N GLY A 145 -23.42 1.22 1.00
CA GLY A 145 -23.29 -0.02 1.76
C GLY A 145 -24.61 -0.81 1.83
N ALA A 146 -25.74 -0.12 1.98
CA ALA A 146 -27.06 -0.75 1.94
C ALA A 146 -27.40 -1.34 0.55
N GLU A 147 -27.02 -0.67 -0.54
CA GLU A 147 -27.21 -1.18 -1.90
C GLU A 147 -26.35 -2.41 -2.19
N ILE A 148 -25.08 -2.41 -1.76
CA ILE A 148 -24.22 -3.60 -1.87
C ILE A 148 -24.82 -4.76 -1.07
N ALA A 149 -25.29 -4.51 0.15
CA ALA A 149 -25.95 -5.53 0.96
C ALA A 149 -27.26 -6.05 0.32
N TYR A 150 -28.06 -5.15 -0.27
CA TYR A 150 -29.25 -5.53 -1.02
C TYR A 150 -28.88 -6.43 -2.21
N PHE A 151 -27.85 -6.06 -2.97
CA PHE A 151 -27.32 -6.84 -4.08
C PHE A 151 -26.90 -8.26 -3.64
N ILE A 152 -26.13 -8.36 -2.57
CA ILE A 152 -25.67 -9.65 -2.03
C ILE A 152 -26.86 -10.51 -1.57
N ASN A 153 -27.88 -9.93 -0.94
CA ASN A 153 -29.09 -10.65 -0.58
C ASN A 153 -29.89 -11.13 -1.80
N THR A 154 -29.88 -10.39 -2.90
CA THR A 154 -30.46 -10.86 -4.18
C THR A 154 -29.70 -12.07 -4.72
N LEU A 155 -28.36 -12.05 -4.71
CA LEU A 155 -27.55 -13.22 -5.10
C LEU A 155 -27.83 -14.45 -4.22
N ARG A 156 -27.98 -14.26 -2.90
CA ARG A 156 -28.37 -15.31 -1.95
C ARG A 156 -29.71 -15.94 -2.32
N LYS A 157 -30.71 -15.12 -2.62
CA LYS A 157 -32.06 -15.59 -2.96
C LYS A 157 -32.12 -16.30 -4.31
N MET A 158 -31.41 -15.79 -5.32
CA MET A 158 -31.45 -16.33 -6.68
C MET A 158 -30.62 -17.61 -6.84
N PHE A 159 -29.42 -17.65 -6.25
CA PHE A 159 -28.42 -18.67 -6.55
C PHE A 159 -27.97 -19.47 -5.32
N GLN A 160 -28.59 -19.25 -4.16
CA GLN A 160 -28.10 -19.77 -2.87
C GLN A 160 -26.64 -19.37 -2.60
N TYR A 161 -26.23 -18.20 -3.11
CA TYR A 161 -24.86 -17.73 -3.10
C TYR A 161 -24.41 -17.34 -1.69
N TYR A 162 -23.37 -17.97 -1.14
CA TYR A 162 -22.95 -17.71 0.23
C TYR A 162 -22.08 -16.44 0.37
N PRO A 163 -22.30 -15.61 1.41
CA PRO A 163 -21.42 -14.48 1.75
C PRO A 163 -19.94 -14.85 1.93
N SER A 164 -19.64 -16.11 2.25
CA SER A 164 -18.27 -16.64 2.34
C SER A 164 -17.53 -16.73 0.99
N HIS A 165 -18.19 -16.43 -0.14
CA HIS A 165 -17.54 -16.29 -1.44
C HIS A 165 -17.25 -14.83 -1.81
N ILE A 166 -17.63 -13.87 -0.95
CA ILE A 166 -17.56 -12.44 -1.26
C ILE A 166 -16.32 -11.80 -0.62
N HIS A 167 -15.62 -11.04 -1.45
CA HIS A 167 -14.60 -10.09 -1.05
C HIS A 167 -15.01 -8.69 -1.51
N ILE A 168 -15.02 -7.70 -0.60
CA ILE A 168 -15.27 -6.29 -0.95
C ILE A 168 -13.98 -5.50 -0.76
N ILE A 169 -13.50 -4.87 -1.83
CA ILE A 169 -12.32 -4.02 -1.86
C ILE A 169 -12.81 -2.57 -1.94
N GLY A 170 -12.59 -1.78 -0.90
CA GLY A 170 -13.06 -0.40 -0.84
C GLY A 170 -11.91 0.60 -0.66
N HIS A 171 -11.85 1.63 -1.49
CA HIS A 171 -10.87 2.71 -1.38
C HIS A 171 -11.48 3.96 -0.76
N SER A 172 -10.74 4.65 0.13
CA SER A 172 -11.18 5.92 0.73
C SER A 172 -12.54 5.78 1.42
N LEU A 173 -13.54 6.61 1.06
CA LEU A 173 -14.94 6.48 1.49
C LEU A 173 -15.55 5.11 1.15
N GLY A 174 -15.12 4.47 0.06
CA GLY A 174 -15.55 3.14 -0.35
C GLY A 174 -15.19 2.04 0.65
N ALA A 175 -14.11 2.23 1.44
CA ALA A 175 -13.75 1.30 2.53
C ALA A 175 -14.84 1.27 3.62
N HIS A 176 -15.44 2.42 3.93
CA HIS A 176 -16.51 2.51 4.92
C HIS A 176 -17.85 2.03 4.36
N ALA A 177 -18.10 2.22 3.05
CA ALA A 177 -19.24 1.59 2.38
C ALA A 177 -19.13 0.05 2.41
N ALA A 178 -17.93 -0.50 2.20
CA ALA A 178 -17.67 -1.93 2.34
C ALA A 178 -17.92 -2.43 3.76
N GLY A 179 -17.46 -1.68 4.77
CA GLY A 179 -17.76 -1.96 6.17
C GLY A 179 -19.27 -1.94 6.48
N ASP A 180 -20.01 -0.93 5.99
CA ASP A 180 -21.47 -0.84 6.19
C ASP A 180 -22.21 -2.00 5.52
N ALA A 181 -21.77 -2.44 4.34
CA ALA A 181 -22.27 -3.65 3.69
C ALA A 181 -22.00 -4.91 4.53
N GLY A 182 -20.78 -5.04 5.07
CA GLY A 182 -20.37 -6.15 5.95
C GLY A 182 -21.21 -6.24 7.23
N ARG A 183 -21.46 -5.10 7.87
CA ARG A 183 -22.35 -4.99 9.04
C ARG A 183 -23.78 -5.47 8.76
N ARG A 184 -24.28 -5.26 7.54
CA ARG A 184 -25.61 -5.68 7.11
C ARG A 184 -25.66 -7.14 6.67
N ILE A 185 -24.54 -7.69 6.18
CA ILE A 185 -24.43 -9.07 5.70
C ILE A 185 -23.47 -9.87 6.57
N ARG A 186 -24.03 -10.70 7.45
CA ARG A 186 -23.20 -11.62 8.24
C ARG A 186 -22.49 -12.64 7.34
N GLY A 187 -21.21 -12.87 7.62
CA GLY A 187 -20.42 -13.93 7.03
C GLY A 187 -19.69 -13.58 5.73
N ILE A 188 -19.58 -12.29 5.37
CA ILE A 188 -18.67 -11.83 4.31
C ILE A 188 -17.28 -12.39 4.57
N LYS A 189 -16.64 -12.98 3.55
CA LYS A 189 -15.34 -13.63 3.71
C LYS A 189 -14.24 -12.62 4.02
N ARG A 190 -14.17 -11.55 3.22
CA ARG A 190 -13.07 -10.58 3.30
C ARG A 190 -13.54 -9.18 2.98
N ILE A 191 -13.01 -8.19 3.68
CA ILE A 191 -13.01 -6.79 3.27
C ILE A 191 -11.57 -6.31 3.22
N THR A 192 -11.16 -5.67 2.13
CA THR A 192 -9.89 -4.94 2.08
C THR A 192 -10.16 -3.44 2.06
N GLY A 193 -9.61 -2.72 3.04
CA GLY A 193 -9.64 -1.27 3.12
C GLY A 193 -8.40 -0.66 2.49
N LEU A 194 -8.57 0.07 1.38
CA LEU A 194 -7.48 0.77 0.69
C LEU A 194 -7.49 2.23 1.12
N ASP A 195 -6.59 2.58 2.05
CA ASP A 195 -6.47 3.87 2.72
C ASP A 195 -7.84 4.45 3.16
N PRO A 196 -8.54 3.79 4.11
CA PRO A 196 -9.88 4.21 4.55
C PRO A 196 -9.89 5.68 4.97
N ALA A 197 -10.90 6.45 4.59
CA ALA A 197 -10.91 7.89 4.82
C ALA A 197 -10.90 8.27 6.32
N GLY A 198 -9.98 9.14 6.73
CA GLY A 198 -9.87 9.64 8.11
C GLY A 198 -10.99 10.62 8.49
N PRO A 199 -11.20 11.72 7.76
CA PRO A 199 -12.19 12.73 8.11
C PRO A 199 -13.59 12.14 8.27
N PHE A 200 -14.27 12.46 9.38
CA PHE A 200 -15.57 11.92 9.78
C PHE A 200 -15.63 10.44 10.19
N PHE A 201 -14.52 9.69 10.18
CA PHE A 201 -14.50 8.28 10.60
C PHE A 201 -13.47 7.98 11.68
N GLU A 202 -12.34 8.69 11.69
CA GLU A 202 -11.30 8.58 12.71
C GLU A 202 -11.87 8.84 14.11
N GLY A 203 -11.56 7.94 15.05
CA GLY A 203 -12.10 7.98 16.43
C GLY A 203 -13.60 7.69 16.59
N THR A 204 -14.34 7.40 15.51
CA THR A 204 -15.78 7.08 15.61
C THR A 204 -16.01 5.62 16.04
N PRO A 205 -17.20 5.29 16.59
CA PRO A 205 -17.54 3.91 16.96
C PRO A 205 -17.51 2.96 15.75
N PRO A 206 -17.21 1.65 15.96
CA PRO A 206 -17.20 0.63 14.90
C PRO A 206 -18.44 0.59 14.00
N LYS A 207 -19.61 0.99 14.52
CA LYS A 207 -20.85 1.05 13.74
C LYS A 207 -20.80 2.02 12.55
N VAL A 208 -19.93 3.03 12.60
CA VAL A 208 -19.87 4.14 11.62
C VAL A 208 -18.77 3.94 10.57
N ARG A 209 -17.66 3.31 10.94
CA ARG A 209 -16.44 3.18 10.13
C ARG A 209 -16.11 1.72 9.85
N LEU A 210 -15.12 1.45 9.00
CA LEU A 210 -14.62 0.08 8.81
C LEU A 210 -14.08 -0.47 10.14
N ASP A 211 -14.32 -1.74 10.40
CA ASP A 211 -13.92 -2.43 11.62
C ASP A 211 -13.69 -3.93 11.39
N PRO A 212 -12.84 -4.61 12.18
CA PRO A 212 -12.59 -6.05 12.02
C PRO A 212 -13.87 -6.90 12.09
N THR A 213 -14.91 -6.43 12.78
CA THR A 213 -16.19 -7.15 12.91
C THR A 213 -17.04 -7.18 11.63
N ASP A 214 -16.69 -6.41 10.61
CA ASP A 214 -17.49 -6.27 9.38
C ASP A 214 -17.36 -7.47 8.42
N ALA A 215 -16.32 -8.29 8.58
CA ALA A 215 -16.13 -9.51 7.80
C ALA A 215 -15.35 -10.56 8.60
N ARG A 216 -15.31 -11.81 8.10
CA ARG A 216 -14.49 -12.87 8.69
C ARG A 216 -12.99 -12.54 8.69
N PHE A 217 -12.56 -11.71 7.75
CA PHE A 217 -11.20 -11.21 7.65
C PHE A 217 -11.25 -9.79 7.09
N VAL A 218 -10.47 -8.89 7.68
CA VAL A 218 -10.36 -7.49 7.26
C VAL A 218 -8.89 -7.14 7.22
N ASP A 219 -8.40 -6.68 6.09
CA ASP A 219 -7.03 -6.21 5.92
C ASP A 219 -7.01 -4.79 5.35
N VAL A 220 -6.10 -3.96 5.84
CA VAL A 220 -6.11 -2.51 5.54
C VAL A 220 -4.72 -2.07 5.10
N ILE A 221 -4.66 -1.25 4.05
CA ILE A 221 -3.42 -0.62 3.58
C ILE A 221 -3.52 0.88 3.83
N HIS A 222 -2.69 1.40 4.74
CA HIS A 222 -2.58 2.82 5.06
C HIS A 222 -1.47 3.45 4.22
N SER A 223 -1.80 4.43 3.37
CA SER A 223 -0.82 5.10 2.52
C SER A 223 -0.86 6.63 2.63
N ASN A 224 -1.87 7.20 3.29
CA ASN A 224 -1.92 8.63 3.60
C ASN A 224 -2.48 8.90 5.02
N ALA A 225 -2.04 8.10 5.98
CA ALA A 225 -2.38 8.14 7.40
C ALA A 225 -1.61 9.24 8.17
N ALA A 226 -1.67 10.48 7.68
CA ALA A 226 -1.02 11.63 8.31
C ALA A 226 -1.99 12.44 9.19
N GLN A 227 -1.53 12.83 10.38
CA GLN A 227 -2.17 13.83 11.24
C GLN A 227 -1.26 15.05 11.39
N PHE A 228 -1.87 16.19 11.68
CA PHE A 228 -1.26 17.52 11.86
C PHE A 228 0.24 17.52 12.25
N PRO A 229 1.12 18.32 11.61
CA PRO A 229 0.82 19.43 10.69
C PRO A 229 0.57 19.01 9.23
N THR A 230 0.76 17.74 8.89
CA THR A 230 0.46 17.20 7.57
C THR A 230 -1.04 16.86 7.45
N VAL A 231 -1.62 17.06 6.26
CA VAL A 231 -3.02 16.73 5.98
C VAL A 231 -3.04 15.37 5.27
N GLY A 232 -3.37 14.32 6.01
CA GLY A 232 -3.66 12.99 5.47
C GLY A 232 -5.15 12.80 5.21
N PHE A 233 -5.49 12.11 4.13
CA PHE A 233 -6.85 11.71 3.82
C PHE A 233 -7.23 10.37 4.47
N GLY A 234 -6.26 9.54 4.83
CA GLY A 234 -6.46 8.21 5.42
C GLY A 234 -6.60 8.21 6.95
N MET A 235 -7.21 7.16 7.49
CA MET A 235 -7.23 6.85 8.92
C MET A 235 -5.82 6.49 9.41
N VAL A 236 -5.52 6.88 10.65
CA VAL A 236 -4.27 6.52 11.35
C VAL A 236 -4.45 5.27 12.18
N ASN A 237 -5.60 5.16 12.84
CA ASN A 237 -5.88 4.01 13.69
C ASN A 237 -6.14 2.76 12.84
N THR A 238 -5.78 1.62 13.42
CA THR A 238 -6.05 0.31 12.86
C THR A 238 -7.56 0.06 12.76
N THR A 239 -8.00 -0.51 11.65
CA THR A 239 -9.40 -0.88 11.40
C THR A 239 -9.55 -2.30 10.85
N GLY A 240 -8.45 -3.07 10.80
CA GLY A 240 -8.42 -4.44 10.31
C GLY A 240 -7.99 -5.48 11.34
N HIS A 241 -8.00 -6.73 10.91
CA HIS A 241 -7.25 -7.79 11.55
C HIS A 241 -5.75 -7.57 11.31
N LEU A 242 -5.39 -7.22 10.05
CA LEU A 242 -4.05 -6.80 9.65
C LEU A 242 -4.11 -5.38 9.08
N ASP A 243 -3.26 -4.49 9.57
CA ASP A 243 -3.14 -3.11 9.13
C ASP A 243 -1.70 -2.87 8.66
N PHE A 244 -1.52 -2.66 7.36
CA PHE A 244 -0.23 -2.45 6.72
C PHE A 244 0.05 -0.95 6.55
N TYR A 245 1.24 -0.53 6.93
CA TYR A 245 1.73 0.85 6.84
C TYR A 245 3.00 0.88 5.97
N PRO A 246 2.88 0.69 4.64
CA PRO A 246 4.00 0.81 3.71
C PRO A 246 4.67 2.18 3.85
N ASN A 247 6.00 2.22 3.97
CA ASN A 247 6.79 3.43 4.17
C ASN A 247 6.34 4.26 5.38
N GLY A 248 5.83 3.59 6.42
CA GLY A 248 5.28 4.24 7.61
C GLY A 248 3.83 4.71 7.46
N GLY A 249 3.25 4.58 6.27
CA GLY A 249 1.82 4.74 6.00
C GLY A 249 1.34 6.18 5.77
N SER A 250 2.22 7.18 5.82
CA SER A 250 1.85 8.60 5.67
C SER A 250 2.32 9.23 4.36
N LEU A 251 3.59 9.04 4.03
CA LEU A 251 4.27 9.64 2.87
C LEU A 251 4.88 8.55 2.01
N MET A 252 4.39 8.42 0.80
CA MET A 252 4.80 7.39 -0.15
C MET A 252 5.91 7.92 -1.06
N PRO A 253 6.96 7.12 -1.33
CA PRO A 253 7.97 7.49 -2.31
C PRO A 253 7.35 7.80 -3.69
N GLY A 254 7.90 8.81 -4.38
CA GLY A 254 7.44 9.24 -5.71
C GLY A 254 6.18 10.11 -5.71
N CYS A 255 5.70 10.55 -4.54
CA CYS A 255 4.65 11.57 -4.42
C CYS A 255 5.27 12.86 -3.89
N ASP A 256 5.05 13.99 -4.58
CA ASP A 256 5.57 15.30 -4.16
C ASP A 256 4.64 15.95 -3.12
N ASP A 257 5.23 16.51 -2.06
CA ASP A 257 4.53 17.24 -0.99
C ASP A 257 4.41 18.75 -1.26
N THR A 258 4.76 19.24 -2.46
CA THR A 258 4.72 20.67 -2.77
C THR A 258 3.26 21.15 -2.91
N LEU A 259 2.82 22.00 -1.98
CA LEU A 259 1.54 22.71 -2.01
C LEU A 259 1.52 23.80 -3.10
N ASN A 260 1.66 23.41 -4.37
CA ASN A 260 1.46 24.32 -5.48
C ASN A 260 -0.03 24.31 -5.86
N PHE A 261 -0.78 25.29 -5.33
CA PHE A 261 -2.21 25.51 -5.56
C PHE A 261 -2.61 25.82 -7.03
N VAL A 262 -1.71 25.63 -8.00
CA VAL A 262 -1.87 26.12 -9.39
C VAL A 262 -1.65 25.04 -10.46
N SER A 263 -1.27 23.81 -10.11
CA SER A 263 -1.10 22.74 -11.12
C SER A 263 -2.19 21.66 -10.99
N THR A 264 -2.91 21.43 -12.08
CA THR A 264 -3.95 20.40 -12.24
C THR A 264 -3.42 18.98 -12.39
N ASP A 265 -2.11 18.76 -12.24
CA ASP A 265 -1.46 17.48 -12.48
C ASP A 265 -0.75 16.97 -11.21
N ALA A 266 -1.24 15.85 -10.68
CA ALA A 266 -0.56 14.85 -9.84
C ALA A 266 0.16 15.26 -8.52
N ASN A 267 0.25 16.52 -8.12
CA ASN A 267 1.00 16.94 -6.91
C ASN A 267 0.07 17.33 -5.75
N SER A 268 -0.28 16.37 -4.88
CA SER A 268 -1.22 16.56 -3.76
C SER A 268 -1.29 15.32 -2.85
N PRO A 269 -1.79 15.41 -1.60
CA PRO A 269 -2.27 14.28 -0.78
C PRO A 269 -3.01 13.16 -1.53
N ILE A 270 -3.63 13.47 -2.68
CA ILE A 270 -4.24 12.50 -3.61
C ILE A 270 -3.26 11.42 -4.08
N CYS A 271 -2.00 11.76 -4.36
CA CYS A 271 -0.99 10.78 -4.81
C CYS A 271 -0.75 9.72 -3.72
N HIS A 272 -0.46 10.18 -2.49
CA HIS A 272 -0.29 9.32 -1.31
C HIS A 272 -1.54 8.47 -1.07
N HIS A 273 -2.72 9.06 -1.18
CA HIS A 273 -4.00 8.38 -0.97
C HIS A 273 -4.28 7.28 -2.02
N SER A 274 -3.83 7.50 -3.27
CA SER A 274 -4.01 6.56 -4.39
C SER A 274 -3.03 5.38 -4.33
N ARG A 275 -1.90 5.51 -3.63
CA ARG A 275 -0.88 4.45 -3.52
C ARG A 275 -1.41 3.15 -2.95
N SER A 276 -2.37 3.19 -2.03
CA SER A 276 -3.01 1.99 -1.47
C SER A 276 -3.59 1.07 -2.55
N HIS A 277 -4.37 1.61 -3.51
CA HIS A 277 -4.93 0.80 -4.59
C HIS A 277 -3.89 0.44 -5.66
N GLN A 278 -2.85 1.25 -5.87
CA GLN A 278 -1.72 0.91 -6.75
C GLN A 278 -0.88 -0.24 -6.18
N PHE A 279 -0.60 -0.25 -4.88
CA PHE A 279 0.10 -1.35 -4.22
C PHE A 279 -0.75 -2.61 -4.23
N TYR A 280 -2.05 -2.52 -3.95
CA TYR A 280 -2.95 -3.68 -4.08
C TYR A 280 -2.92 -4.23 -5.52
N PHE A 281 -3.02 -3.37 -6.53
CA PHE A 281 -2.93 -3.78 -7.93
C PHE A 281 -1.62 -4.52 -8.23
N GLN A 282 -0.46 -3.98 -7.84
CA GLN A 282 0.83 -4.62 -8.05
C GLN A 282 0.99 -5.91 -7.23
N SER A 283 0.41 -6.00 -6.04
CA SER A 283 0.44 -7.21 -5.22
C SER A 283 -0.25 -8.42 -5.87
N ILE A 284 -1.17 -8.19 -6.83
CA ILE A 284 -1.78 -9.27 -7.62
C ILE A 284 -0.74 -9.91 -8.53
N LEU A 285 0.12 -9.09 -9.15
CA LEU A 285 1.16 -9.49 -10.12
C LEU A 285 2.43 -9.99 -9.43
N TYR A 286 2.75 -9.46 -8.24
CA TYR A 286 3.97 -9.75 -7.48
C TYR A 286 3.63 -10.37 -6.11
N PRO A 287 3.24 -11.66 -6.07
CA PRO A 287 2.72 -12.32 -4.86
C PRO A 287 3.70 -12.35 -3.68
N ASN A 288 5.01 -12.20 -3.93
CA ASN A 288 6.07 -12.20 -2.92
C ASN A 288 6.68 -10.79 -2.70
N GLY A 289 6.15 -9.76 -3.36
CA GLY A 289 6.80 -8.45 -3.47
C GLY A 289 6.57 -7.47 -2.31
N PHE A 290 5.61 -7.78 -1.42
CA PHE A 290 5.11 -6.85 -0.40
C PHE A 290 5.02 -7.48 1.00
N LEU A 291 6.11 -8.10 1.46
CA LEU A 291 6.16 -8.78 2.76
C LEU A 291 6.08 -7.78 3.92
N GLY A 292 5.06 -7.90 4.77
CA GLY A 292 4.81 -7.01 5.90
C GLY A 292 5.34 -7.56 7.22
N TYR A 293 6.14 -6.77 7.94
CA TYR A 293 6.75 -7.17 9.22
C TYR A 293 5.94 -6.67 10.41
N PRO A 294 5.52 -7.55 11.33
CA PRO A 294 4.82 -7.11 12.54
C PRO A 294 5.77 -6.26 13.38
N CYS A 295 5.36 -5.03 13.68
CA CYS A 295 6.20 -4.12 14.45
C CYS A 295 5.35 -3.13 15.24
N ARG A 296 5.92 -2.56 16.31
CA ARG A 296 5.19 -1.58 17.14
C ARG A 296 5.06 -0.23 16.45
N THR A 297 6.14 0.25 15.85
CA THR A 297 6.21 1.54 15.15
C THR A 297 7.12 1.42 13.93
N TYR A 298 7.02 2.38 13.02
CA TYR A 298 7.83 2.41 11.81
C TYR A 298 9.32 2.64 12.12
N GLU A 299 9.64 3.40 13.17
CA GLU A 299 11.03 3.67 13.60
C GLU A 299 11.72 2.38 14.07
N PHE A 300 11.01 1.54 14.82
CA PHE A 300 11.52 0.22 15.22
C PHE A 300 11.79 -0.66 14.00
N PHE A 301 10.87 -0.64 13.02
CA PHE A 301 11.06 -1.33 11.74
C PHE A 301 12.29 -0.80 10.99
N GLN A 302 12.45 0.51 10.85
CA GLN A 302 13.60 1.13 10.17
C GLN A 302 14.94 0.85 10.87
N SER A 303 14.93 0.72 12.20
CA SER A 303 16.12 0.35 12.98
C SER A 303 16.50 -1.13 12.87
N GLY A 304 15.66 -1.95 12.23
CA GLY A 304 15.90 -3.38 12.02
C GLY A 304 15.50 -4.28 13.20
N LEU A 305 14.76 -3.77 14.17
CA LEU A 305 14.39 -4.49 15.40
C LEU A 305 13.22 -5.48 15.22
N CYS A 306 12.49 -5.40 14.11
CA CYS A 306 11.29 -6.21 13.84
C CYS A 306 11.54 -7.27 12.76
N PHE A 307 12.77 -7.75 12.67
CA PHE A 307 13.24 -8.72 11.70
C PHE A 307 13.97 -9.87 12.41
N PRO A 308 13.95 -11.12 11.89
CA PRO A 308 13.20 -11.60 10.71
C PRO A 308 11.70 -11.73 10.99
N CYS A 309 10.97 -12.29 10.02
CA CYS A 309 9.60 -12.73 10.26
C CYS A 309 9.53 -13.63 11.51
N PRO A 310 8.43 -13.53 12.29
CA PRO A 310 8.21 -14.43 13.41
C PRO A 310 8.02 -15.87 12.91
N ARG A 311 7.94 -16.83 13.85
CA ARG A 311 7.72 -18.25 13.53
C ARG A 311 6.47 -18.50 12.70
N GLU A 312 5.42 -17.71 12.92
CA GLU A 312 4.16 -17.76 12.17
C GLU A 312 4.32 -17.34 10.69
N GLY A 313 5.47 -16.76 10.32
CA GLY A 313 5.69 -16.06 9.06
C GLY A 313 5.22 -14.61 9.07
N CYS A 314 5.41 -13.92 7.95
CA CYS A 314 4.89 -12.57 7.71
C CYS A 314 3.75 -12.62 6.69
N PRO A 315 2.72 -11.77 6.82
CA PRO A 315 1.71 -11.64 5.80
C PRO A 315 2.20 -10.84 4.58
N MET A 316 1.73 -11.21 3.39
CA MET A 316 1.87 -10.40 2.18
C MET A 316 0.82 -9.28 2.20
N MET A 317 1.24 -8.03 2.07
CA MET A 317 0.31 -6.91 1.92
C MET A 317 -0.46 -7.04 0.59
N GLY A 318 -1.76 -6.77 0.62
CA GLY A 318 -2.61 -6.74 -0.57
C GLY A 318 -3.28 -8.07 -0.87
N HIS A 319 -3.32 -8.46 -2.15
CA HIS A 319 -4.22 -9.49 -2.65
C HIS A 319 -4.08 -10.85 -1.95
N TYR A 320 -2.86 -11.21 -1.55
CA TYR A 320 -2.56 -12.51 -0.92
C TYR A 320 -2.51 -12.47 0.62
N ALA A 321 -2.92 -11.37 1.26
CA ALA A 321 -2.95 -11.27 2.73
C ALA A 321 -3.80 -12.36 3.41
N ASP A 322 -4.83 -12.88 2.73
CA ASP A 322 -5.68 -13.95 3.24
C ASP A 322 -5.00 -15.32 3.29
N GLN A 323 -3.80 -15.47 2.70
CA GLN A 323 -3.01 -16.68 2.80
C GLN A 323 -2.24 -16.79 4.12
N TYR A 324 -2.10 -15.69 4.86
CA TYR A 324 -1.40 -15.71 6.15
C TYR A 324 -2.15 -16.61 7.16
N PRO A 325 -1.50 -17.63 7.74
CA PRO A 325 -2.17 -18.58 8.64
C PRO A 325 -2.70 -17.91 9.91
N ALA A 326 -1.87 -17.08 10.56
CA ALA A 326 -2.18 -16.42 11.83
C ALA A 326 -3.02 -15.13 11.70
N LYS A 327 -3.63 -14.88 10.52
CA LYS A 327 -4.33 -13.62 10.21
C LYS A 327 -5.52 -13.29 11.12
N LEU A 328 -6.03 -14.26 11.87
CA LEU A 328 -7.18 -14.10 12.78
C LEU A 328 -6.80 -14.25 14.26
N GLU A 329 -5.54 -14.54 14.58
CA GLU A 329 -5.12 -14.77 15.98
C GLU A 329 -5.14 -13.49 16.81
N LYS A 330 -4.90 -12.35 16.16
CA LYS A 330 -4.91 -11.02 16.76
C LYS A 330 -5.60 -10.04 15.83
N ILE A 331 -6.26 -9.05 16.41
CA ILE A 331 -6.83 -7.90 15.70
C ILE A 331 -5.91 -6.67 15.84
N ASN A 332 -6.12 -5.66 14.99
CA ASN A 332 -5.42 -4.37 15.07
C ASN A 332 -3.89 -4.51 15.04
N GLN A 333 -3.38 -5.48 14.27
CA GLN A 333 -1.95 -5.74 14.16
C GLN A 333 -1.31 -4.82 13.13
N LYS A 334 -0.27 -4.09 13.53
CA LYS A 334 0.48 -3.20 12.63
C LYS A 334 1.62 -3.95 11.95
N TYR A 335 1.64 -3.88 10.62
CA TYR A 335 2.69 -4.42 9.78
C TYR A 335 3.35 -3.30 8.99
N PHE A 336 4.67 -3.33 8.89
CA PHE A 336 5.46 -2.32 8.19
C PHE A 336 6.30 -2.98 7.10
N LEU A 337 6.49 -2.24 6.02
CA LEU A 337 7.31 -2.61 4.88
C LEU A 337 7.72 -1.33 4.16
N ASN A 338 8.73 -1.38 3.30
CA ASN A 338 9.04 -0.30 2.38
C ASN A 338 8.65 -0.68 0.96
N THR A 339 8.38 0.31 0.14
CA THR A 339 8.08 0.17 -1.29
C THR A 339 8.83 1.22 -2.09
N GLY A 340 9.09 0.94 -3.36
CA GLY A 340 9.76 1.88 -4.27
C GLY A 340 8.85 3.04 -4.65
N ALA A 341 9.41 4.01 -5.38
CA ALA A 341 8.68 5.18 -5.88
C ALA A 341 7.88 4.90 -7.16
N HIS A 342 8.22 3.83 -7.90
CA HIS A 342 7.60 3.51 -9.18
C HIS A 342 7.29 2.01 -9.26
N PRO A 343 6.30 1.60 -10.08
CA PRO A 343 6.02 0.19 -10.31
C PRO A 343 7.29 -0.58 -10.71
N PRO A 344 7.47 -1.82 -10.24
CA PRO A 344 6.50 -2.65 -9.52
C PRO A 344 6.37 -2.34 -8.00
N PHE A 345 7.04 -1.30 -7.50
CA PHE A 345 7.11 -0.91 -6.08
C PHE A 345 7.78 -1.93 -5.14
N THR A 346 8.05 -3.16 -5.57
CA THR A 346 8.76 -4.18 -4.78
C THR A 346 10.22 -3.77 -4.60
N SER A 347 10.75 -3.81 -3.37
CA SER A 347 12.12 -3.29 -3.11
C SER A 347 12.58 -3.44 -1.65
N ASN A 348 12.63 -4.65 -1.11
CA ASN A 348 13.31 -4.87 0.18
C ASN A 348 14.58 -5.70 -0.01
N HIS A 349 15.72 -5.08 0.30
CA HIS A 349 17.01 -5.76 0.38
C HIS A 349 17.62 -5.60 1.77
N ARG A 350 18.08 -6.71 2.34
CA ARG A 350 18.91 -6.69 3.54
C ARG A 350 20.37 -6.72 3.15
N ILE A 351 21.12 -5.68 3.49
CA ILE A 351 22.56 -5.56 3.24
C ILE A 351 23.30 -5.71 4.56
N SER A 352 24.16 -6.72 4.69
CA SER A 352 25.02 -6.94 5.86
C SER A 352 26.48 -6.85 5.45
N ILE A 353 27.29 -6.07 6.16
CA ILE A 353 28.69 -5.81 5.81
C ILE A 353 29.57 -6.11 7.01
N LYS A 354 30.43 -7.12 6.91
CA LYS A 354 31.50 -7.37 7.88
C LYS A 354 32.74 -6.59 7.46
N LEU A 355 33.22 -5.69 8.31
CA LEU A 355 34.37 -4.83 7.97
C LEU A 355 35.72 -5.53 8.11
N SER A 356 36.65 -5.20 7.22
CA SER A 356 38.08 -5.56 7.29
C SER A 356 38.96 -4.31 7.26
N GLY A 357 40.23 -4.43 7.63
CA GLY A 357 41.19 -3.32 7.57
C GLY A 357 41.55 -2.70 8.92
N THR A 358 41.53 -1.38 9.01
CA THR A 358 41.99 -0.64 10.19
C THR A 358 41.07 -0.85 11.39
N LYS A 359 41.64 -1.17 12.57
CA LYS A 359 40.89 -1.60 13.78
C LYS A 359 39.74 -0.67 14.17
N LYS A 360 39.97 0.64 14.18
CA LYS A 360 38.98 1.66 14.57
C LYS A 360 39.16 2.89 13.71
N VAL A 361 38.11 3.27 12.99
CA VAL A 361 38.09 4.48 12.18
C VAL A 361 36.78 5.23 12.39
N ARG A 362 36.70 6.46 11.87
CA ARG A 362 35.46 7.21 11.77
C ARG A 362 35.17 7.46 10.30
N GLY A 363 33.91 7.41 9.91
CA GLY A 363 33.53 7.71 8.54
C GLY A 363 32.16 7.18 8.19
N GLU A 364 31.91 7.19 6.90
CA GLU A 364 30.63 6.78 6.34
C GLU A 364 30.81 5.58 5.42
N LEU A 365 30.07 4.52 5.75
CA LEU A 365 30.01 3.28 4.98
C LEU A 365 28.84 3.34 4.01
N ASN A 366 29.11 3.06 2.75
CA ASN A 366 28.16 3.11 1.64
C ASN A 366 28.26 1.85 0.77
N ILE A 367 27.15 1.51 0.11
CA ILE A 367 27.09 0.52 -0.96
C ILE A 367 26.52 1.17 -2.21
N VAL A 368 27.18 0.96 -3.35
CA VAL A 368 26.72 1.45 -4.66
C VAL A 368 26.25 0.27 -5.49
N PHE A 369 25.02 0.32 -5.98
CA PHE A 369 24.50 -0.63 -6.96
C PHE A 369 24.62 -0.03 -8.37
N HIS A 370 25.04 -0.84 -9.33
CA HIS A 370 25.14 -0.46 -10.74
C HIS A 370 24.18 -1.31 -11.57
N GLY A 371 23.34 -0.66 -12.37
CA GLY A 371 22.37 -1.27 -13.28
C GLY A 371 22.96 -1.60 -14.65
N THR A 372 22.27 -2.44 -15.43
CA THR A 372 22.63 -2.77 -16.82
C THR A 372 22.52 -1.59 -17.78
N ASP A 373 21.69 -0.62 -17.44
CA ASP A 373 21.45 0.63 -18.17
C ASP A 373 22.48 1.73 -17.83
N GLY A 374 23.43 1.45 -16.95
CA GLY A 374 24.40 2.41 -16.44
C GLY A 374 23.87 3.29 -15.29
N PHE A 375 22.63 3.10 -14.85
CA PHE A 375 22.11 3.79 -13.67
C PHE A 375 22.84 3.29 -12.41
N THR A 376 23.30 4.22 -11.58
CA THR A 376 24.01 3.89 -10.33
C THR A 376 23.37 4.58 -9.14
N LYS A 377 23.25 3.87 -8.02
CA LYS A 377 22.68 4.43 -6.80
C LYS A 377 23.46 4.01 -5.56
N GLN A 378 23.87 5.01 -4.78
CA GLN A 378 24.60 4.83 -3.52
C GLN A 378 23.64 4.85 -2.32
N TYR A 379 23.87 3.93 -1.39
CA TYR A 379 23.13 3.78 -0.16
C TYR A 379 24.05 3.80 1.04
N LYS A 380 23.83 4.76 1.93
CA LYS A 380 24.55 4.88 3.20
C LYS A 380 24.11 3.81 4.17
N ILE A 381 25.03 2.99 4.64
CA ILE A 381 24.78 1.91 5.62
C ILE A 381 24.89 2.44 7.04
N ILE A 382 25.99 3.13 7.36
CA ILE A 382 26.20 3.73 8.67
C ILE A 382 27.17 4.91 8.55
N CYS A 383 27.01 5.93 9.40
CA CYS A 383 27.99 6.97 9.63
C CYS A 383 28.36 7.00 11.10
N GLY A 384 29.66 6.94 11.43
CA GLY A 384 30.10 6.95 12.82
C GLY A 384 31.43 6.24 13.04
N HIS A 385 31.56 5.62 14.23
CA HIS A 385 32.70 4.80 14.59
C HIS A 385 32.57 3.41 13.98
N LEU A 386 33.57 3.03 13.20
CA LEU A 386 33.61 1.77 12.48
C LEU A 386 34.72 0.89 13.06
N HIS A 387 34.38 -0.35 13.36
CA HIS A 387 35.25 -1.32 14.01
C HIS A 387 35.50 -2.50 13.08
N GLN A 388 36.78 -2.87 12.93
CA GLN A 388 37.15 -4.06 12.17
C GLN A 388 36.47 -5.30 12.77
N GLY A 389 36.02 -6.22 11.90
CA GLY A 389 35.35 -7.47 12.27
C GLY A 389 33.88 -7.31 12.68
N SER A 390 33.41 -6.07 12.90
CA SER A 390 31.99 -5.80 13.19
C SER A 390 31.14 -5.94 11.94
N ILE A 391 29.91 -6.42 12.12
CA ILE A 391 28.91 -6.55 11.06
C ILE A 391 27.92 -5.40 11.18
N TYR A 392 27.78 -4.63 10.10
CA TYR A 392 26.82 -3.54 9.98
C TYR A 392 25.73 -3.96 9.02
N THR A 393 24.48 -3.96 9.49
CA THR A 393 23.33 -4.34 8.68
C THR A 393 22.44 -3.13 8.44
N LYS A 394 22.02 -2.94 7.20
CA LYS A 394 20.99 -1.96 6.84
C LYS A 394 20.01 -2.56 5.84
N TYR A 395 18.75 -2.22 6.02
CA TYR A 395 17.68 -2.52 5.09
C TYR A 395 17.56 -1.35 4.13
N VAL A 396 17.63 -1.67 2.84
CA VAL A 396 17.69 -0.69 1.79
C VAL A 396 16.66 -1.02 0.73
N ASN A 397 15.92 0.02 0.36
CA ASN A 397 15.11 0.00 -0.84
C ASN A 397 16.03 0.20 -2.04
N VAL A 398 16.44 -0.90 -2.66
CA VAL A 398 17.25 -0.83 -3.88
C VAL A 398 16.29 -0.52 -5.02
N GLU A 399 16.44 0.68 -5.58
CA GLU A 399 15.62 1.22 -6.68
C GLU A 399 15.90 0.47 -7.99
N ILE A 400 17.09 -0.14 -8.10
CA ILE A 400 17.50 -0.96 -9.22
C ILE A 400 16.89 -2.35 -9.05
N ASN A 401 16.13 -2.79 -10.05
CA ASN A 401 15.59 -4.15 -10.06
C ASN A 401 16.75 -5.16 -9.90
N PRO A 402 16.63 -6.16 -9.00
CA PRO A 402 17.69 -7.11 -8.73
C PRO A 402 18.25 -7.82 -9.97
N ARG A 403 17.40 -8.07 -10.97
CA ARG A 403 17.78 -8.72 -12.24
C ARG A 403 18.66 -7.87 -13.14
N TYR A 404 18.66 -6.56 -12.93
CA TYR A 404 19.43 -5.60 -13.71
C TYR A 404 20.65 -5.09 -12.97
N ILE A 405 20.89 -5.51 -11.73
CA ILE A 405 22.13 -5.20 -11.05
C ILE A 405 23.25 -5.95 -11.78
N THR A 406 24.37 -5.29 -12.05
CA THR A 406 25.57 -5.89 -12.66
C THR A 406 26.75 -5.90 -11.70
N LYS A 407 26.75 -4.94 -10.76
CA LYS A 407 27.89 -4.68 -9.87
C LYS A 407 27.41 -4.10 -8.55
N VAL A 408 28.05 -4.52 -7.46
CA VAL A 408 27.91 -3.90 -6.14
C VAL A 408 29.28 -3.45 -5.66
N GLU A 409 29.36 -2.21 -5.21
CA GLU A 409 30.61 -1.59 -4.79
C GLU A 409 30.53 -1.11 -3.34
N PHE A 410 31.54 -1.47 -2.57
CA PHE A 410 31.75 -0.96 -1.22
C PHE A 410 32.48 0.37 -1.29
N LEU A 411 31.93 1.38 -0.62
CA LEU A 411 32.52 2.71 -0.54
C LEU A 411 32.64 3.15 0.92
N TRP A 412 33.82 3.60 1.30
CA TRP A 412 34.06 4.21 2.60
C TRP A 412 34.58 5.64 2.45
N ASN A 413 33.79 6.60 2.92
CA ASN A 413 34.16 8.01 2.92
C ASN A 413 34.79 8.37 4.28
N LYS A 414 36.04 8.82 4.23
CA LYS A 414 36.77 9.30 5.42
C LYS A 414 36.14 10.60 5.92
N ASN A 415 36.02 10.73 7.24
CA ASN A 415 35.68 12.02 7.84
C ASN A 415 36.95 12.87 8.04
N ILE A 416 36.83 14.20 8.20
CA ILE A 416 37.97 15.14 8.29
C ILE A 416 39.02 14.75 9.35
N LEU A 417 38.58 14.12 10.45
CA LEU A 417 39.43 13.69 11.56
C LEU A 417 40.04 12.28 11.41
N THR A 418 39.88 11.66 10.24
CA THR A 418 40.31 10.27 10.00
C THR A 418 41.73 10.27 9.45
N LEU A 419 42.60 9.42 10.00
CA LEU A 419 44.00 9.31 9.57
C LEU A 419 44.09 8.99 8.07
N LEU A 420 44.93 9.75 7.35
CA LEU A 420 45.08 9.64 5.89
C LEU A 420 45.54 8.24 5.45
N TRP A 421 46.32 7.54 6.27
CA TRP A 421 46.80 6.18 6.01
C TRP A 421 45.77 5.09 6.31
N ALA A 422 44.67 5.40 7.01
CA ALA A 422 43.67 4.41 7.35
C ALA A 422 43.03 3.84 6.08
N ARG A 423 42.88 2.52 6.05
CA ARG A 423 42.23 1.76 4.97
C ARG A 423 41.18 0.83 5.56
N LEU A 424 40.02 0.75 4.90
CA LEU A 424 38.88 -0.07 5.30
C LEU A 424 38.41 -0.85 4.07
N GLY A 425 38.04 -2.10 4.26
CA GLY A 425 37.39 -2.95 3.25
C GLY A 425 36.20 -3.68 3.87
N ALA A 426 35.59 -4.58 3.11
CA ALA A 426 34.56 -5.47 3.62
C ALA A 426 35.04 -6.91 3.53
N GLU A 427 35.24 -7.57 4.67
CA GLU A 427 35.44 -9.01 4.67
C GLU A 427 34.24 -9.73 4.04
N MET A 428 33.02 -9.24 4.23
CA MET A 428 31.83 -9.85 3.65
C MET A 428 30.79 -8.78 3.37
N VAL A 429 30.18 -8.82 2.18
CA VAL A 429 28.93 -8.10 1.87
C VAL A 429 27.88 -9.14 1.51
N HIS A 430 26.86 -9.29 2.35
CA HIS A 430 25.73 -10.20 2.17
C HIS A 430 24.47 -9.40 1.84
N ILE A 431 23.94 -9.59 0.64
CA ILE A 431 22.69 -8.94 0.20
C ILE A 431 21.63 -10.02 0.08
N ILE A 432 20.46 -9.84 0.66
CA ILE A 432 19.31 -10.75 0.49
C ILE A 432 18.19 -9.94 -0.14
N SER A 433 17.66 -10.40 -1.27
CA SER A 433 16.35 -9.92 -1.76
C SER A 433 15.27 -10.76 -1.11
N GLU A 434 14.24 -10.07 -0.63
CA GLU A 434 13.11 -10.70 0.03
C GLU A 434 12.14 -11.38 -0.94
N GLU A 435 12.30 -11.22 -2.27
CA GLU A 435 11.46 -11.91 -3.27
C GLU A 435 11.68 -13.43 -3.29
N ASP A 436 12.90 -13.90 -2.99
CA ASP A 436 13.31 -15.29 -3.27
C ASP A 436 13.89 -16.03 -2.05
N GLY A 437 14.14 -15.37 -0.91
CA GLY A 437 14.80 -15.99 0.26
C GLY A 437 16.25 -16.43 0.02
N HIS A 438 16.78 -16.23 -1.18
CA HIS A 438 18.13 -16.53 -1.59
C HIS A 438 19.05 -15.30 -1.40
N GLY A 439 20.25 -15.52 -0.84
CA GLY A 439 21.29 -14.50 -0.78
C GLY A 439 21.74 -14.12 -2.19
N LEU A 440 21.65 -12.84 -2.54
CA LEU A 440 21.96 -12.27 -3.86
C LEU A 440 23.46 -12.06 -4.11
N CYS A 441 24.27 -11.73 -3.10
CA CYS A 441 25.74 -11.69 -3.23
C CYS A 441 26.38 -11.96 -1.87
N VAL A 442 27.46 -12.74 -1.86
CA VAL A 442 28.47 -12.80 -0.78
C VAL A 442 29.81 -12.40 -1.39
N ALA A 443 30.28 -11.19 -1.12
CA ALA A 443 31.56 -10.70 -1.65
C ALA A 443 32.60 -10.52 -0.53
N HIS A 444 33.77 -11.14 -0.68
CA HIS A 444 34.97 -10.82 0.10
C HIS A 444 35.73 -9.68 -0.60
N ILE A 445 35.80 -8.50 0.03
CA ILE A 445 36.38 -7.27 -0.52
C ILE A 445 37.66 -6.91 0.28
N PRO A 446 38.86 -7.26 -0.20
CA PRO A 446 40.13 -6.74 0.29
C PRO A 446 40.23 -5.24 0.04
N LEU A 447 41.19 -4.63 0.74
CA LEU A 447 41.41 -3.19 0.94
C LEU A 447 41.57 -2.29 -0.32
N SER A 448 41.38 -2.79 -1.56
CA SER A 448 41.60 -1.99 -2.77
C SER A 448 40.92 -2.46 -4.08
N ALA A 449 39.77 -3.17 -4.05
CA ALA A 449 39.18 -3.68 -5.30
C ALA A 449 37.67 -3.41 -5.46
N THR A 450 37.29 -3.07 -6.70
CA THR A 450 35.91 -3.11 -7.20
C THR A 450 35.61 -4.51 -7.75
N TYR A 451 34.44 -5.06 -7.43
CA TYR A 451 34.05 -6.43 -7.79
C TYR A 451 32.86 -6.46 -8.74
N GLN A 452 32.82 -7.45 -9.64
CA GLN A 452 31.69 -7.75 -10.53
C GLN A 452 30.93 -8.95 -9.94
N CYS A 453 29.65 -8.78 -9.57
CA CYS A 453 28.80 -9.90 -9.15
C CYS A 453 28.29 -10.60 -10.43
N LEU A 454 28.42 -11.92 -10.51
CA LEU A 454 27.78 -12.72 -11.57
C LEU A 454 26.45 -13.27 -11.03
N PHE A 455 25.35 -12.88 -11.66
CA PHE A 455 23.99 -13.29 -11.29
C PHE A 455 23.70 -14.66 -11.92
N ALA A 456 23.37 -15.66 -11.08
CA ALA A 456 22.92 -16.95 -11.58
C ALA A 456 21.42 -16.90 -11.89
N SER A 457 21.04 -17.22 -13.14
CA SER A 457 19.66 -17.53 -13.49
C SER A 457 19.16 -18.72 -12.65
N PRO A 458 17.85 -18.82 -12.34
CA PRO A 458 17.27 -19.88 -11.50
C PRO A 458 17.29 -21.29 -12.13
N LEU A 459 18.10 -21.51 -13.18
CA LEU A 459 18.13 -22.75 -13.96
C LEU A 459 19.46 -23.50 -13.97
N ASN A 460 20.51 -23.13 -13.21
CA ASN A 460 21.72 -23.98 -13.13
C ASN A 460 22.57 -23.81 -11.84
N SER A 461 22.66 -24.92 -11.07
CA SER A 461 23.79 -25.43 -10.23
C SER A 461 24.47 -24.55 -9.15
N PRO A 462 24.86 -25.10 -7.96
CA PRO A 462 25.07 -24.34 -6.71
C PRO A 462 26.48 -23.78 -6.46
N HIS A 463 27.32 -23.55 -7.48
CA HIS A 463 28.65 -22.97 -7.29
C HIS A 463 28.97 -21.89 -8.33
N SER A 464 28.83 -20.61 -7.97
CA SER A 464 29.28 -19.46 -8.76
C SER A 464 30.70 -19.05 -8.37
N ARG A 465 31.61 -18.98 -9.36
CA ARG A 465 32.99 -18.48 -9.22
C ARG A 465 33.03 -16.95 -9.38
N VAL A 466 33.89 -16.32 -8.59
CA VAL A 466 34.23 -14.89 -8.64
C VAL A 466 35.35 -14.66 -9.65
N SER A 467 35.19 -13.68 -10.55
CA SER A 467 36.23 -13.26 -11.51
C SER A 467 36.85 -11.91 -11.08
N VAL A 468 38.18 -11.80 -11.19
CA VAL A 468 38.97 -10.60 -10.83
C VAL A 468 39.56 -10.00 -12.12
N HIS A 469 39.40 -8.69 -12.32
CA HIS A 469 40.18 -7.94 -13.32
C HIS A 469 41.02 -6.85 -12.64
N PRO A 470 42.34 -6.79 -12.88
CA PRO A 470 43.17 -5.69 -12.40
C PRO A 470 42.91 -4.41 -13.22
N PRO A 471 43.17 -3.22 -12.67
CA PRO A 471 43.00 -1.96 -13.39
C PRO A 471 43.95 -1.89 -14.58
N SER A 472 43.42 -1.46 -15.73
CA SER A 472 44.21 -1.21 -16.95
C SER A 472 45.22 -0.10 -16.71
N LEU A 473 46.51 -0.43 -16.74
CA LEU A 473 47.58 0.54 -16.88
C LEU A 473 47.45 1.22 -18.26
N GLY A 474 47.36 2.55 -18.27
CA GLY A 474 47.34 3.35 -19.50
C GLY A 474 48.61 3.16 -20.34
N PRO A 475 48.58 3.53 -21.63
CA PRO A 475 49.68 3.24 -22.55
C PRO A 475 50.94 4.02 -22.15
N ALA A 476 52.04 3.28 -21.97
CA ALA A 476 53.37 3.86 -21.82
C ALA A 476 53.81 4.50 -23.15
N SER A 477 54.25 5.75 -23.08
CA SER A 477 54.89 6.49 -24.17
C SER A 477 56.20 5.81 -24.62
N PRO A 478 56.53 5.79 -25.94
CA PRO A 478 57.69 5.06 -26.44
C PRO A 478 58.99 5.86 -26.26
N SER A 479 59.96 5.29 -25.56
CA SER A 479 61.35 5.73 -25.56
C SER A 479 62.16 4.99 -26.64
N MET A 480 62.89 5.76 -27.45
CA MET A 480 63.77 5.32 -28.54
C MET A 480 64.86 4.32 -28.10
N PRO A 481 65.36 3.47 -29.01
CA PRO A 481 66.38 2.47 -28.70
C PRO A 481 67.78 3.07 -28.80
N VAL A 482 68.66 2.69 -27.87
CA VAL A 482 70.11 2.73 -28.10
C VAL A 482 70.71 1.45 -27.52
N SER A 483 71.33 0.65 -28.38
CA SER A 483 72.34 -0.31 -28.01
C SER A 483 73.49 -0.18 -29.02
N LEU A 484 74.62 0.33 -28.52
CA LEU A 484 75.94 0.51 -29.13
C LEU A 484 76.04 1.40 -30.39
#